data_AF-A0A969ATF2-F1
#
_entry.id   AF-A0A969ATF2-F1
#
_cell.length_a   1.000
_cell.length_b   1.000
_cell.length_c   1.000
_cell.angle_alpha   90.00
_cell.angle_beta   90.00
_cell.angle_gamma   90.00
#
_symmetry.space_group_name_H-M   'P 1'
#
loop_
_entity.id
_entity.type
_entity.pdbx_description
1 polymer ?
#
loop_
_entity_poly.entity_id
_entity_poly.type
_entity_poly.pdbx_seq_one_letter_code
_entity_poly.pdbx_strand_id
1 'polypeptide(L)'
;MDYTSLTDATLASDPVLMNNPLRYERYVELFAEGSWWFDVCRWKAGAAEAAFHQTTSVGQIIWNEDIDYAMPIPVSEIESNPNMQQNFGY
;
A
#
# COMPACT_ATOMS: atom_id res chain seq x y z
N MET A 1 -4.47 9.24 26.60
CA MET A 1 -4.49 9.14 25.13
C MET A 1 -3.09 9.55 24.70
N ASP A 2 -2.38 8.68 24.00
CA ASP A 2 -0.92 8.80 23.80
C ASP A 2 -0.52 9.88 22.78
N TYR A 3 -1.50 10.42 22.06
CA TYR A 3 -1.35 11.55 21.12
C TYR A 3 -2.33 12.67 21.45
N THR A 4 -1.89 13.90 21.24
CA THR A 4 -2.61 15.16 21.45
C THR A 4 -3.12 15.79 20.15
N SER A 5 -2.59 15.37 18.98
CA SER A 5 -2.94 15.85 17.64
C SER A 5 -2.86 14.73 16.59
N LEU A 6 -3.53 14.93 15.44
CA LEU A 6 -3.49 14.04 14.27
C LEU A 6 -2.16 14.08 13.48
N THR A 7 -1.22 14.92 13.91
CA THR A 7 0.10 15.09 13.29
C THR A 7 1.24 14.81 14.27
N ASP A 8 0.93 14.28 15.46
CA ASP A 8 1.95 13.97 16.45
C ASP A 8 2.89 12.88 15.95
N ALA A 9 4.14 12.96 16.41
CA ALA A 9 5.12 11.94 16.11
C ALA A 9 4.72 10.61 16.76
N THR A 10 4.87 9.53 16.02
CA THR A 10 4.61 8.15 16.47
C THR A 10 5.92 7.42 16.73
N LEU A 11 5.85 6.14 17.14
CA LEU A 11 7.05 5.30 17.29
C LEU A 11 7.57 4.77 15.95
N ALA A 12 6.85 5.00 14.85
CA ALA A 12 7.27 4.57 13.53
C ALA A 12 8.37 5.47 12.96
N SER A 13 9.30 4.87 12.23
CA SER A 13 10.34 5.59 11.48
C SER A 13 10.01 5.75 10.01
N ASP A 14 8.98 5.07 9.50
CA ASP A 14 8.56 5.19 8.11
C ASP A 14 7.79 6.50 7.88
N PRO A 15 7.91 7.10 6.69
CA PRO A 15 7.27 8.39 6.39
C PRO A 15 5.74 8.33 6.31
N VAL A 16 5.13 7.14 6.21
CA VAL A 16 3.68 6.95 6.10
C VAL A 16 3.01 7.05 7.47
N LEU A 17 3.68 6.57 8.52
CA LEU A 17 3.16 6.46 9.88
C LEU A 17 3.80 7.44 10.88
N MET A 18 5.04 7.89 10.67
CA MET A 18 5.82 8.65 11.67
C MET A 18 5.12 9.93 12.18
N ASN A 19 4.35 10.63 11.35
CA ASN A 19 3.63 11.85 11.74
C ASN A 19 2.11 11.72 11.55
N ASN A 20 1.58 10.49 11.64
CA ASN A 20 0.16 10.25 11.51
C ASN A 20 -0.31 9.17 12.51
N PRO A 21 -0.71 9.58 13.72
CA PRO A 21 -1.15 8.66 14.76
C PRO A 21 -2.32 7.76 14.34
N LEU A 22 -3.27 8.26 13.54
CA LEU A 22 -4.40 7.43 13.09
C LEU A 22 -3.96 6.28 12.18
N ARG A 23 -3.01 6.54 11.27
CA ARG A 23 -2.45 5.49 10.42
C ARG A 23 -1.63 4.50 11.24
N TYR A 24 -0.84 5.02 12.17
CA TYR A 24 0.01 4.20 13.04
C TYR A 24 -0.80 3.26 13.93
N GLU A 25 -1.79 3.78 14.67
CA GLU A 25 -2.65 2.96 15.53
C GLU A 25 -3.40 1.90 14.73
N ARG A 26 -3.90 2.24 13.54
CA ARG A 26 -4.55 1.27 12.67
C ARG A 26 -3.58 0.17 12.21
N TYR A 27 -2.34 0.51 11.89
CA TYR A 27 -1.32 -0.45 11.51
C TYR A 27 -0.97 -1.39 12.67
N VAL A 28 -0.76 -0.84 13.87
CA VAL A 28 -0.38 -1.61 15.07
C VAL A 28 -1.52 -2.53 15.51
N GLU A 29 -2.74 -2.02 15.61
CA GLU A 29 -3.90 -2.80 16.09
C GLU A 29 -4.28 -3.94 15.13
N LEU A 30 -4.18 -3.70 13.81
CA LEU A 30 -4.59 -4.66 12.78
C LEU A 30 -3.40 -5.34 12.09
N PHE A 31 -2.23 -5.36 12.75
CA PHE A 31 -1.02 -5.89 12.17
C PHE A 31 -1.19 -7.37 11.79
N ALA A 32 -0.71 -7.74 10.60
CA ALA A 32 -0.79 -9.09 10.04
C ALA A 32 -2.23 -9.63 9.81
N GLU A 33 -3.24 -8.76 9.75
CA GLU A 33 -4.63 -9.14 9.43
C GLU A 33 -5.03 -8.90 7.96
N GLY A 34 -4.07 -8.58 7.09
CA GLY A 34 -4.32 -8.35 5.65
C GLY A 34 -4.90 -6.98 5.31
N SER A 35 -5.09 -6.10 6.29
CA SER A 35 -5.60 -4.74 6.11
C SER A 35 -4.58 -3.80 5.45
N TRP A 36 -3.27 -4.03 5.69
CA TRP A 36 -2.21 -3.10 5.31
C TRP A 36 -2.14 -2.82 3.81
N TRP A 37 -2.32 -3.85 2.98
CA TRP A 37 -2.31 -3.68 1.51
C TRP A 37 -3.33 -2.63 1.06
N PHE A 38 -4.56 -2.73 1.56
CA PHE A 38 -5.62 -1.79 1.21
C PHE A 38 -5.36 -0.38 1.73
N ASP A 39 -4.68 -0.26 2.88
CA ASP A 39 -4.26 1.02 3.45
C ASP A 39 -3.19 1.70 2.59
N VAL A 40 -2.17 0.96 2.17
CA VAL A 40 -1.15 1.43 1.23
C VAL A 40 -1.80 1.89 -0.08
N CYS A 41 -2.73 1.10 -0.62
CA CYS A 41 -3.42 1.44 -1.86
C CYS A 41 -4.26 2.72 -1.75
N ARG A 42 -5.11 2.82 -0.73
CA ARG A 42 -6.03 3.97 -0.58
C ARG A 42 -5.32 5.26 -0.22
N TRP A 43 -4.15 5.18 0.42
CA TRP A 43 -3.34 6.35 0.75
C TRP A 43 -2.31 6.73 -0.30
N LYS A 44 -2.21 5.94 -1.38
CA LYS A 44 -1.18 6.12 -2.40
C LYS A 44 0.23 6.17 -1.79
N ALA A 45 0.51 5.19 -0.92
CA ALA A 45 1.75 5.12 -0.15
C ALA A 45 2.76 4.11 -0.71
N GLY A 46 2.50 3.53 -1.89
CA GLY A 46 3.28 2.41 -2.43
C GLY A 46 4.75 2.76 -2.67
N ALA A 47 5.04 3.89 -3.30
CA ALA A 47 6.42 4.36 -3.48
C ALA A 47 7.15 4.60 -2.14
N ALA A 48 6.44 5.09 -1.12
CA ALA A 48 7.03 5.34 0.20
C ALA A 48 7.37 4.02 0.92
N GLU A 49 6.47 3.04 0.86
CA GLU A 49 6.71 1.69 1.40
C GLU A 49 7.87 1.00 0.67
N ALA A 50 7.88 1.06 -0.67
CA ALA A 50 8.96 0.48 -1.47
C ALA A 50 10.33 1.10 -1.13
N ALA A 51 10.38 2.42 -0.93
CA ALA A 51 11.60 3.11 -0.51
C ALA A 51 12.02 2.81 0.94
N PHE A 52 11.07 2.51 1.82
CA PHE A 52 11.34 2.16 3.21
C PHE A 52 11.91 0.75 3.35
N HIS A 53 11.26 -0.25 2.73
CA HIS A 53 11.68 -1.66 2.82
C HIS A 53 12.82 -2.02 1.86
N GLN A 54 12.90 -1.36 0.70
CA GLN A 54 13.94 -1.43 -0.35
C GLN A 54 14.16 -2.80 -1.02
N THR A 55 14.29 -3.87 -0.25
CA THR A 55 14.65 -5.21 -0.72
C THR A 55 13.85 -6.28 0.00
N THR A 56 13.70 -7.41 -0.67
CA THR A 56 13.15 -8.65 -0.15
C THR A 56 14.21 -9.75 -0.28
N SER A 57 13.93 -10.95 0.22
CA SER A 57 14.78 -12.12 -0.01
C SER A 57 14.97 -12.47 -1.49
N VAL A 58 14.09 -11.98 -2.38
CA VAL A 58 14.14 -12.27 -3.82
C VAL A 58 14.72 -11.12 -4.65
N GLY A 59 15.04 -9.97 -4.06
CA GLY A 59 15.66 -8.84 -4.76
C GLY A 59 15.10 -7.47 -4.36
N GLN A 60 15.46 -6.45 -5.14
CA GLN A 60 15.00 -5.07 -4.95
C GLN A 60 13.48 -4.96 -5.21
N ILE A 61 12.79 -4.21 -4.36
CA ILE A 61 11.39 -3.86 -4.57
C ILE A 61 11.34 -2.81 -5.69
N ILE A 62 10.62 -3.13 -6.76
CA ILE A 62 10.31 -2.20 -7.84
C ILE A 62 8.82 -1.91 -7.71
N TRP A 63 8.48 -0.64 -7.59
CA TRP A 63 7.10 -0.18 -7.48
C TRP A 63 6.82 0.89 -8.52
N ASN A 64 5.74 0.70 -9.27
CA ASN A 64 5.23 1.64 -10.25
C ASN A 64 3.90 2.22 -9.76
N GLU A 65 3.94 3.51 -9.47
CA GLU A 65 2.84 4.29 -8.89
C GLU A 65 1.58 4.34 -9.77
N ASP A 66 1.71 4.06 -11.06
CA ASP A 66 0.59 4.11 -12.00
C ASP A 66 -0.14 2.77 -12.17
N ILE A 67 0.52 1.63 -11.89
CA ILE A 67 0.00 0.29 -12.25
C ILE A 67 -0.11 -0.67 -11.06
N ASP A 68 0.78 -0.62 -10.08
CA ASP A 68 0.89 -1.68 -9.05
C ASP A 68 -0.19 -1.62 -7.96
N TYR A 69 -1.12 -0.67 -8.07
CA TYR A 69 -2.23 -0.52 -7.13
C TYR A 69 -3.36 -1.54 -7.32
N ALA A 70 -3.39 -2.27 -8.44
CA ALA A 70 -4.43 -3.26 -8.72
C ALA A 70 -3.84 -4.49 -9.41
N MET A 71 -4.32 -5.67 -9.04
CA MET A 71 -3.96 -6.91 -9.73
C MET A 71 -4.52 -6.90 -11.16
N PRO A 72 -3.79 -7.42 -12.16
CA PRO A 72 -4.28 -7.51 -13.52
C PRO A 72 -5.54 -8.36 -13.60
N ILE A 73 -6.47 -7.96 -14.47
CA ILE A 73 -7.64 -8.78 -14.78
C ILE A 73 -7.16 -10.04 -15.51
N PRO A 74 -7.61 -11.25 -15.09
CA PRO A 74 -7.22 -12.48 -15.77
C PRO A 74 -7.57 -12.46 -17.25
N VAL A 75 -6.64 -12.93 -18.10
CA VAL A 75 -6.83 -12.95 -19.57
C VAL A 75 -8.10 -13.70 -19.98
N SER A 76 -8.41 -14.80 -19.31
CA SER A 76 -9.63 -15.58 -19.57
C SER A 76 -10.91 -14.78 -19.34
N GLU A 77 -10.92 -13.81 -18.43
CA GLU A 77 -12.08 -12.92 -18.20
C GLU A 77 -12.22 -11.87 -19.31
N ILE A 78 -11.10 -11.43 -19.88
CA ILE A 78 -11.09 -10.50 -21.02
C ILE A 78 -11.55 -11.23 -22.29
N GLU A 79 -11.09 -12.46 -22.49
CA GLU A 79 -11.48 -13.29 -23.63
C GLU A 79 -12.96 -13.71 -23.57
N SER A 80 -13.51 -13.94 -22.37
CA SER A 80 -14.90 -14.35 -22.19
C SER A 80 -15.90 -13.20 -22.33
N ASN A 81 -15.51 -11.97 -21.98
CA ASN A 81 -16.35 -10.78 -22.04
C ASN A 81 -15.68 -9.68 -22.89
N PRO A 82 -16.08 -9.50 -24.17
CA PRO A 82 -15.46 -8.52 -25.06
C PRO A 82 -15.70 -7.06 -24.66
N ASN A 83 -16.58 -6.78 -23.69
CA ASN A 83 -16.79 -5.45 -23.12
C ASN A 83 -15.87 -5.16 -21.93
N MET A 84 -15.13 -6.16 -21.42
CA MET A 84 -14.17 -5.99 -20.34
C MET A 84 -12.94 -5.25 -20.85
N GLN A 85 -12.46 -4.28 -20.07
CA GLN A 85 -11.24 -3.53 -20.36
C GLN A 85 -10.22 -3.81 -19.27
N GLN A 86 -8.97 -4.03 -19.67
CA GLN A 86 -7.86 -4.24 -18.74
C GLN A 86 -7.55 -2.96 -17.94
N ASN A 87 -6.95 -3.16 -16.76
CA ASN A 87 -6.36 -2.10 -15.96
C ASN A 87 -5.33 -1.33 -16.79
N PHE A 88 -5.14 -0.04 -16.47
CA PHE A 88 -4.12 0.76 -17.13
C PHE A 88 -2.72 0.12 -16.96
N GLY A 89 -2.00 -0.06 -18.07
CA GLY A 89 -0.61 -0.53 -18.07
C GLY A 89 -0.40 -2.06 -18.06
N TYR A 90 -1.45 -2.87 -18.19
CA TYR A 90 -1.39 -4.33 -18.33
C TYR A 90 -1.90 -4.83 -19.68
#